data_AF-A6L7N4-F1
#
_entry.id   AF-A6L7N4-F1
#
_cell.length_a   1.000
_cell.length_b   1.000
_cell.length_c   1.000
_cell.angle_alpha   90.00
_cell.angle_beta   90.00
_cell.angle_gamma   90.00
#
_symmetry.space_group_name_H-M   'P 1'
#
loop_
_entity.id
_entity.type
_entity.pdbx_description
1 polymer ?
#
loop_
_entity_poly.entity_id
_entity_poly.type
_entity_poly.pdbx_seq_one_letter_code
_entity_poly.pdbx_strand_id
1 'polypeptide(L)'
;MTIKLSSHVLSFNKKLFLSVISLFIAFAICFMAFQYRREKEYKIELLNTQLQNYNDRLNDFLRGRDTLNIQQLNDYVCEHTFEDLRVTLINKNGTVIYDNLEKDPSHFENHHNRQEIKEAIIYGSGYSINRQSESLGGEFFYSAKYYPNLDYIIRSALPYNVSLMRHLKADSHYVWFTLIISLILIIVFYRFTHKLGMSITKLQQFAMKADRNEPIDTDMQDTFPKNELGEISQHIIQIYKRLHQAKEDLYIEREKLITHLQISHEGLGVFNHRKEEILVNNLFTQYANLISDKNLSSTEEIFSIPELQPITRFITKNKERSIGKEEKRMSLNIDKNGRIFAVECIIFQDDSFEISINDITQEKEQALLKKQLTQNIAHELKTPVSSIQGYLETIVNNPTLPREKINAFLERSYAQSNRLAHLLRDISVLTRMEEAPNMIETEPVNLTTMMRNILNEVTLELEEKQITAHNMLPEGLTIQGNSSLLYSIFRNLTDNAIAYAGTHISITIRCFREDERFYYFSFSDTGVGVGPEHLSRLFERFYRVDKGRSRKLGGTGLGLAIVKNAVILHGGTIFAKNTPGGGLEFIFTLSKE
;
A
#
# COMPACT_ATOMS: atom_id res chain seq x y z
N MET A 1 7.79 27.03 -39.59
CA MET A 1 8.55 28.13 -38.96
C MET A 1 7.55 29.13 -38.41
N THR A 2 7.08 28.91 -37.18
CA THR A 2 6.10 29.77 -36.50
C THR A 2 6.77 30.38 -35.28
N ILE A 3 7.07 31.67 -35.38
CA ILE A 3 7.72 32.47 -34.36
C ILE A 3 6.74 32.60 -33.19
N LYS A 4 7.03 31.90 -32.08
CA LYS A 4 6.36 32.12 -30.79
C LYS A 4 6.73 33.52 -30.31
N LEU A 5 5.79 34.46 -30.38
CA LEU A 5 5.86 35.70 -29.60
C LEU A 5 5.86 35.32 -28.12
N SER A 6 7.01 35.46 -27.49
CA SER A 6 7.17 35.47 -26.03
C SER A 6 6.44 36.68 -25.49
N SER A 7 5.19 36.50 -25.06
CA SER A 7 4.57 37.46 -24.14
C SER A 7 5.32 37.33 -22.82
N HIS A 8 6.05 38.38 -22.45
CA HIS A 8 6.61 38.51 -21.10
C HIS A 8 5.45 38.62 -20.10
N VAL A 9 4.90 37.47 -19.70
CA VAL A 9 3.94 37.39 -18.61
C VAL A 9 4.71 37.75 -17.34
N LEU A 10 4.45 38.95 -16.82
CA LEU A 10 4.97 39.35 -15.51
C LEU A 10 4.67 38.24 -14.50
N SER A 11 5.70 37.81 -13.77
CA SER A 11 5.57 36.82 -12.70
C SER A 11 4.54 37.29 -11.67
N PHE A 12 3.85 36.36 -11.01
CA PHE A 12 2.77 36.66 -10.06
C PHE A 12 3.18 37.71 -9.01
N ASN A 13 4.41 37.62 -8.50
CA ASN A 13 4.98 38.59 -7.56
C ASN A 13 5.14 40.00 -8.14
N LYS A 14 5.49 40.15 -9.42
CA LYS A 14 5.57 41.44 -10.09
C LYS A 14 4.19 42.04 -10.31
N LYS A 15 3.19 41.21 -10.67
CA LYS A 15 1.79 41.65 -10.79
C LYS A 15 1.23 42.13 -9.45
N LEU A 16 1.44 41.35 -8.39
CA LEU A 16 1.01 41.71 -7.04
C LEU A 16 1.69 43.00 -6.56
N PHE A 17 3.00 43.13 -6.78
CA PHE A 17 3.75 44.34 -6.42
C PHE A 17 3.25 45.56 -7.17
N LEU A 18 3.05 45.46 -8.49
CA LEU A 18 2.54 46.55 -9.32
C LEU A 18 1.13 46.98 -8.89
N SER A 19 0.26 46.03 -8.55
CA SER A 19 -1.09 46.33 -8.07
C SER A 19 -1.06 47.09 -6.74
N VAL A 20 -0.28 46.62 -5.78
CA VAL A 20 -0.17 47.26 -4.44
C VAL A 20 0.47 48.63 -4.56
N ILE A 21 1.52 48.77 -5.37
CA ILE A 21 2.24 50.03 -5.50
C ILE A 21 1.44 51.08 -6.28
N SER A 22 0.66 50.67 -7.28
CA SER A 22 -0.23 51.59 -8.01
C SER A 22 -1.27 52.21 -7.09
N LEU A 23 -1.88 51.40 -6.21
CA LEU A 23 -2.83 51.89 -5.21
C LEU A 23 -2.15 52.85 -4.23
N PHE A 24 -0.94 52.52 -3.78
CA PHE A 24 -0.18 53.35 -2.86
C PHE A 24 0.24 54.69 -3.48
N ILE A 25 0.69 54.71 -4.74
CA ILE A 25 1.04 55.93 -5.46
C ILE A 25 -0.20 56.82 -5.64
N ALA A 26 -1.34 56.23 -6.01
CA ALA A 26 -2.61 56.97 -6.12
C ALA A 26 -3.00 57.61 -4.77
N PHE A 27 -2.88 56.85 -3.68
CA PHE A 27 -3.12 57.37 -2.32
C PHE A 27 -2.14 58.51 -1.96
N ALA A 28 -0.85 58.36 -2.25
CA ALA A 28 0.15 59.39 -1.98
C ALA A 28 -0.12 60.68 -2.75
N ILE A 29 -0.55 60.60 -4.01
CA ILE A 29 -0.95 61.75 -4.83
C ILE A 29 -2.18 62.44 -4.23
N CYS A 30 -3.22 61.68 -3.88
CA CYS A 30 -4.42 62.23 -3.24
C CYS A 30 -4.09 62.91 -1.91
N PHE A 31 -3.24 62.28 -1.10
CA PHE A 31 -2.78 62.84 0.17
C PHE A 31 -1.99 64.14 -0.02
N MET A 32 -1.06 64.19 -0.99
CA MET A 32 -0.32 65.41 -1.32
C MET A 32 -1.25 66.55 -1.77
N ALA A 33 -2.25 66.25 -2.61
CA ALA A 33 -3.23 67.23 -3.07
C ALA A 33 -4.10 67.76 -1.91
N PHE A 34 -4.56 66.87 -1.03
CA PHE A 34 -5.29 67.24 0.18
C PHE A 34 -4.46 68.12 1.11
N GLN A 35 -3.20 67.74 1.37
CA GLN A 35 -2.29 68.49 2.21
C GLN A 35 -1.99 69.88 1.66
N TYR A 36 -1.73 69.98 0.36
CA TYR A 36 -1.53 71.25 -0.32
C TYR A 36 -2.72 72.19 -0.13
N ARG A 37 -3.95 71.67 -0.33
CA ARG A 37 -5.18 72.45 -0.15
C ARG A 37 -5.33 72.92 1.29
N ARG A 38 -5.15 72.03 2.26
CA ARG A 38 -5.26 72.32 3.69
C ARG A 38 -4.26 73.39 4.14
N GLU A 39 -3.02 73.27 3.72
CA GLU A 39 -1.95 74.23 4.05
C GLU A 39 -2.23 75.61 3.46
N LYS A 40 -2.72 75.65 2.22
CA LYS A 40 -3.13 76.89 1.56
C LYS A 40 -4.29 77.57 2.31
N GLU A 41 -5.33 76.82 2.67
CA GLU A 41 -6.48 77.32 3.44
C GLU A 41 -6.03 77.85 4.82
N TYR A 42 -5.16 77.12 5.53
CA TYR A 42 -4.59 77.56 6.81
C TYR A 42 -3.84 78.89 6.70
N LYS A 43 -3.02 79.08 5.66
CA LYS A 43 -2.28 80.34 5.45
C LYS A 43 -3.20 81.52 5.13
N ILE A 44 -4.27 81.28 4.39
CA ILE A 44 -5.32 82.27 4.10
C ILE A 44 -5.99 82.72 5.40
N GLU A 45 -6.41 81.77 6.25
CA GLU A 45 -7.04 82.08 7.53
C GLU A 45 -6.09 82.80 8.49
N LEU A 46 -4.81 82.41 8.51
CA LEU A 46 -3.78 83.07 9.31
C LEU A 46 -3.62 84.54 8.89
N LEU A 47 -3.53 84.81 7.59
CA LEU A 47 -3.46 86.18 7.06
C LEU A 47 -4.72 86.98 7.39
N ASN A 48 -5.91 86.39 7.19
CA ASN A 48 -7.16 87.03 7.56
C ASN A 48 -7.18 87.41 9.04
N THR A 49 -6.78 86.49 9.93
CA THR A 49 -6.72 86.74 11.38
C THR A 49 -5.76 87.87 11.73
N GLN A 50 -4.59 87.92 11.07
CA GLN A 50 -3.63 89.01 11.26
C GLN A 50 -4.21 90.38 10.86
N LEU A 51 -4.91 90.44 9.72
CA LEU A 51 -5.57 91.66 9.24
C LEU A 51 -6.78 92.07 10.12
N GLN A 52 -7.54 91.10 10.61
CA GLN A 52 -8.62 91.33 11.57
C GLN A 52 -8.08 91.88 12.91
N ASN A 53 -6.98 91.32 13.42
CA ASN A 53 -6.31 91.82 14.62
C ASN A 53 -5.80 93.25 14.42
N TYR A 54 -5.32 93.58 13.21
CA TYR A 54 -4.97 94.96 12.87
C TYR A 54 -6.20 95.86 12.89
N ASN A 55 -7.32 95.45 12.27
CA ASN A 55 -8.57 96.19 12.28
C ASN A 55 -9.05 96.46 13.71
N ASP A 56 -8.94 95.48 14.61
CA ASP A 56 -9.32 95.63 16.02
C ASP A 56 -8.48 96.67 16.75
N ARG A 57 -7.16 96.63 16.58
CA ARG A 57 -6.24 97.63 17.15
C ARG A 57 -6.53 99.03 16.61
N LEU A 58 -6.88 99.13 15.32
CA LEU A 58 -7.28 100.40 14.73
C LEU A 58 -8.60 100.91 15.30
N ASN A 59 -9.60 100.05 15.48
CA ASN A 59 -10.86 100.43 16.15
C ASN A 59 -10.61 100.91 17.59
N ASP A 60 -9.72 100.25 18.34
CA ASP A 60 -9.38 100.67 19.70
C ASP A 60 -8.70 102.05 19.72
N PHE A 61 -7.81 102.32 18.76
CA PHE A 61 -7.21 103.64 18.55
C PHE A 61 -8.26 104.71 18.23
N LEU A 62 -9.25 104.38 17.39
CA LEU A 62 -10.34 105.29 17.00
C LEU A 62 -11.32 105.57 18.15
N ARG A 63 -11.62 104.59 19.01
CA ARG A 63 -12.53 104.75 20.17
C ARG A 63 -12.03 105.73 21.21
N GLY A 64 -10.73 105.94 21.31
CA GLY A 64 -10.12 106.84 22.30
C GLY A 64 -10.22 108.33 21.98
N ARG A 65 -10.90 108.75 20.90
CA ARG A 65 -10.95 110.16 20.45
C ARG A 65 -12.35 110.60 20.02
N ASP A 66 -12.75 111.81 20.43
CA ASP A 66 -14.09 112.39 20.15
C ASP A 66 -14.27 112.90 18.71
N THR A 67 -13.19 113.12 17.95
CA THR A 67 -13.25 113.56 16.54
C THR A 67 -12.27 112.79 15.66
N LEU A 68 -12.73 112.40 14.48
CA LEU A 68 -11.95 111.62 13.51
C LEU A 68 -10.92 112.53 12.82
N ASN A 69 -9.69 112.60 13.34
CA ASN A 69 -8.61 113.36 12.72
C ASN A 69 -7.93 112.52 11.63
N ILE A 70 -8.21 112.87 10.37
CA ILE A 70 -7.70 112.18 9.18
C ILE A 70 -6.16 112.18 9.13
N GLN A 71 -5.49 113.22 9.67
CA GLN A 71 -4.02 113.29 9.72
C GLN A 71 -3.46 112.22 10.66
N GLN A 72 -4.02 112.11 11.87
CA GLN A 72 -3.58 111.14 12.89
C GLN A 72 -3.91 109.70 12.49
N LEU A 73 -5.00 109.50 11.74
CA LEU A 73 -5.36 108.20 11.18
C LEU A 73 -4.37 107.78 10.08
N ASN A 74 -3.97 108.70 9.20
CA ASN A 74 -2.91 108.44 8.22
C ASN A 74 -1.58 108.10 8.90
N ASP A 75 -1.20 108.83 9.95
CA ASP A 75 0.05 108.57 10.69
C ASP A 75 0.03 107.17 11.32
N TYR A 76 -1.07 106.77 11.98
CA TYR A 76 -1.21 105.42 12.55
C TYR A 76 -1.15 104.32 11.49
N VAL A 77 -1.77 104.55 10.33
CA VAL A 77 -1.70 103.59 9.23
C VAL A 77 -0.26 103.52 8.70
N CYS A 78 0.47 104.63 8.54
CA CYS A 78 1.86 104.60 8.08
C CYS A 78 2.84 103.89 9.04
N GLU A 79 2.53 103.78 10.34
CA GLU A 79 3.40 103.14 11.34
C GLU A 79 3.26 101.61 11.45
N HIS A 80 2.41 100.96 10.64
CA HIS A 80 2.19 99.51 10.74
C HIS A 80 3.35 98.68 10.16
N THR A 81 3.37 97.39 10.49
CA THR A 81 4.38 96.43 10.03
C THR A 81 4.10 95.80 8.65
N PHE A 82 2.95 96.07 8.03
CA PHE A 82 2.56 95.44 6.76
C PHE A 82 2.92 96.34 5.58
N GLU A 83 3.91 95.99 4.76
CA GLU A 83 4.18 96.75 3.53
C GLU A 83 2.93 96.78 2.61
N ASP A 84 2.63 97.96 2.06
CA ASP A 84 1.48 98.21 1.16
C ASP A 84 0.08 97.94 1.74
N LEU A 85 -0.09 97.97 3.07
CA LEU A 85 -1.43 97.83 3.66
C LEU A 85 -2.33 99.00 3.24
N ARG A 86 -3.46 98.65 2.66
CA ARG A 86 -4.56 99.56 2.41
C ARG A 86 -5.57 99.43 3.53
N VAL A 87 -6.03 100.56 4.05
CA VAL A 87 -7.05 100.63 5.08
C VAL A 87 -8.17 101.53 4.57
N THR A 88 -9.38 100.98 4.52
CA THR A 88 -10.60 101.68 4.13
C THR A 88 -11.59 101.65 5.29
N LEU A 89 -12.11 102.83 5.69
CA LEU A 89 -13.23 102.95 6.61
C LEU A 89 -14.52 103.11 5.81
N ILE A 90 -15.53 102.30 6.10
CA ILE A 90 -16.76 102.21 5.31
C ILE A 90 -17.95 102.28 6.28
N ASN A 91 -18.98 103.06 5.97
CA ASN A 91 -20.22 103.03 6.77
C ASN A 91 -21.04 101.74 6.48
N LYS A 92 -22.07 101.47 7.30
CA LYS A 92 -22.97 100.33 7.08
C LYS A 92 -23.66 100.29 5.70
N ASN A 93 -23.90 101.46 5.10
CA ASN A 93 -24.52 101.60 3.78
C ASN A 93 -23.53 101.39 2.63
N GLY A 94 -22.26 101.08 2.90
CA GLY A 94 -21.23 100.81 1.91
C GLY A 94 -20.51 102.03 1.36
N THR A 95 -20.78 103.24 1.87
CA THR A 95 -20.05 104.46 1.48
C THR A 95 -18.68 104.50 2.15
N VAL A 96 -17.64 104.80 1.37
CA VAL A 96 -16.28 104.98 1.88
C VAL A 96 -16.15 106.32 2.59
N ILE A 97 -15.74 106.28 3.86
CA ILE A 97 -15.49 107.46 4.69
C ILE A 97 -14.02 107.88 4.60
N TYR A 98 -13.12 106.90 4.51
CA TYR A 98 -11.67 107.11 4.48
C TYR A 98 -10.99 105.97 3.72
N ASP A 99 -9.93 106.30 3.00
CA ASP A 99 -8.97 105.33 2.45
C ASP A 99 -7.57 105.97 2.49
N ASN A 100 -6.56 105.20 2.89
CA ASN A 100 -5.18 105.71 3.04
C ASN A 100 -4.43 105.85 1.70
N LEU A 101 -4.90 105.21 0.62
CA LEU A 101 -4.24 105.24 -0.69
C LEU A 101 -4.96 106.17 -1.67
N GLU A 102 -6.29 106.14 -1.72
CA GLU A 102 -7.10 107.02 -2.58
C GLU A 102 -7.87 108.03 -1.72
N LYS A 103 -7.53 109.32 -1.83
CA LYS A 103 -8.02 110.37 -0.93
C LYS A 103 -9.32 111.00 -1.39
N ASP A 104 -9.72 110.81 -2.64
CA ASP A 104 -10.96 111.37 -3.19
C ASP A 104 -12.13 110.37 -3.07
N PRO A 105 -13.14 110.64 -2.20
CA PRO A 105 -14.28 109.76 -2.01
C PRO A 105 -15.13 109.52 -3.27
N SER A 106 -15.06 110.41 -4.28
CA SER A 106 -15.86 110.31 -5.50
C SER A 106 -15.40 109.19 -6.45
N HIS A 107 -14.17 108.68 -6.27
CA HIS A 107 -13.63 107.55 -7.02
C HIS A 107 -14.09 106.17 -6.49
N PHE A 108 -14.89 106.14 -5.43
CA PHE A 108 -15.39 104.90 -4.85
C PHE A 108 -16.85 104.65 -5.20
N GLU A 109 -17.12 103.51 -5.83
CA GLU A 109 -18.47 102.95 -5.88
C GLU A 109 -18.92 102.47 -4.50
N ASN A 110 -20.22 102.21 -4.36
CA ASN A 110 -20.76 101.71 -3.10
C ASN A 110 -20.27 100.28 -2.80
N HIS A 111 -19.62 100.08 -1.65
CA HIS A 111 -19.03 98.82 -1.24
C HIS A 111 -20.03 97.83 -0.59
N HIS A 112 -21.31 98.16 -0.42
CA HIS A 112 -22.30 97.32 0.27
C HIS A 112 -22.44 95.93 -0.37
N ASN A 113 -22.29 95.84 -1.69
CA ASN A 113 -22.45 94.59 -2.41
C ASN A 113 -21.21 93.67 -2.40
N ARG A 114 -20.10 94.11 -1.79
CA ARG A 114 -18.84 93.37 -1.78
C ARG A 114 -18.91 92.17 -0.83
N GLN A 115 -18.37 91.02 -1.24
CA GLN A 115 -18.45 89.78 -0.46
C GLN A 115 -17.91 89.96 0.96
N GLU A 116 -16.71 90.54 1.10
CA GLU A 116 -16.09 90.75 2.41
C GLU A 116 -16.92 91.67 3.32
N ILE A 117 -17.65 92.62 2.74
CA ILE A 117 -18.51 93.58 3.45
C ILE A 117 -19.82 92.92 3.86
N LYS A 118 -20.46 92.15 2.97
CA LYS A 118 -21.66 91.37 3.30
C LYS A 118 -21.40 90.37 4.42
N GLU A 119 -20.30 89.62 4.30
CA GLU A 119 -19.89 88.66 5.32
C GLU A 119 -19.60 89.36 6.65
N ALA A 120 -18.91 90.51 6.64
CA ALA A 120 -18.66 91.28 7.86
C ALA A 120 -19.95 91.78 8.53
N ILE A 121 -20.96 92.20 7.76
CA ILE A 121 -22.25 92.63 8.31
C ILE A 121 -23.04 91.45 8.91
N ILE A 122 -23.00 90.27 8.27
CA ILE A 122 -23.77 89.09 8.67
C ILE A 122 -23.10 88.33 9.83
N TYR A 123 -21.80 88.07 9.71
CA TYR A 123 -21.02 87.18 10.59
C TYR A 123 -20.09 87.95 11.55
N GLY A 124 -20.00 89.27 11.42
CA GLY A 124 -19.11 90.14 12.21
C GLY A 124 -17.74 90.38 11.55
N SER A 125 -17.25 89.44 10.74
CA SER A 125 -16.07 89.59 9.89
C SER A 125 -16.24 88.86 8.56
N GLY A 126 -15.46 89.27 7.56
CA GLY A 126 -15.50 88.70 6.21
C GLY A 126 -14.20 88.92 5.47
N TYR A 127 -13.92 88.11 4.46
CA TYR A 127 -12.72 88.28 3.63
C TYR A 127 -12.96 87.89 2.17
N SER A 128 -12.14 88.44 1.28
CA SER A 128 -12.15 88.04 -0.13
C SER A 128 -10.72 87.97 -0.67
N ILE A 129 -10.46 86.95 -1.49
CA ILE A 129 -9.15 86.69 -2.07
C ILE A 129 -9.24 87.01 -3.56
N ASN A 130 -8.16 87.57 -4.11
CA ASN A 130 -8.00 87.75 -5.56
C ASN A 130 -9.08 88.65 -6.17
N ARG A 131 -9.57 89.63 -5.40
CA ARG A 131 -10.54 90.60 -5.89
C ARG A 131 -9.80 91.76 -6.53
N GLN A 132 -10.21 92.14 -7.73
CA GLN A 132 -9.66 93.30 -8.42
C GLN A 132 -10.13 94.60 -7.75
N SER A 133 -9.20 95.51 -7.47
CA SER A 133 -9.51 96.84 -6.97
C SER A 133 -10.01 97.71 -8.12
N GLU A 134 -11.26 98.19 -8.03
CA GLU A 134 -11.84 99.10 -9.02
C GLU A 134 -11.16 100.48 -9.06
N SER A 135 -10.73 101.03 -7.91
CA SER A 135 -10.10 102.35 -7.84
C SER A 135 -8.60 102.40 -8.15
N LEU A 136 -7.83 101.40 -7.70
CA LEU A 136 -6.37 101.34 -7.88
C LEU A 136 -5.90 100.41 -9.02
N GLY A 137 -6.77 99.53 -9.53
CA GLY A 137 -6.35 98.40 -10.36
C GLY A 137 -5.57 97.33 -9.58
N GLY A 138 -5.47 96.11 -10.13
CA GLY A 138 -4.74 95.00 -9.50
C GLY A 138 -5.55 94.18 -8.48
N GLU A 139 -5.08 92.98 -8.15
CA GLU A 139 -5.76 92.05 -7.24
C GLU A 139 -5.32 92.27 -5.79
N PHE A 140 -6.24 92.16 -4.84
CA PHE A 140 -5.99 92.34 -3.42
C PHE A 140 -6.62 91.20 -2.59
N PHE A 141 -6.02 90.95 -1.43
CA PHE A 141 -6.63 90.20 -0.33
C PHE A 141 -7.32 91.21 0.59
N TYR A 142 -8.64 91.11 0.75
CA TYR A 142 -9.42 92.00 1.61
C TYR A 142 -9.87 91.29 2.87
N SER A 143 -9.82 91.99 4.00
CA SER A 143 -10.33 91.55 5.29
C SER A 143 -11.13 92.67 5.93
N ALA A 144 -12.41 92.43 6.20
CA ALA A 144 -13.34 93.43 6.73
C ALA A 144 -13.92 92.99 8.07
N LYS A 145 -14.04 93.92 9.01
CA LYS A 145 -14.71 93.70 10.30
C LYS A 145 -15.73 94.79 10.57
N TYR A 146 -16.93 94.39 10.94
CA TYR A 146 -18.01 95.31 11.28
C TYR A 146 -18.03 95.59 12.78
N TYR A 147 -18.15 96.87 13.15
CA TYR A 147 -18.21 97.31 14.55
C TYR A 147 -19.60 97.92 14.83
N PRO A 148 -20.56 97.14 15.34
CA PRO A 148 -21.96 97.58 15.49
C PRO A 148 -22.14 98.81 16.37
N ASN A 149 -21.29 98.99 17.39
CA ASN A 149 -21.40 100.09 18.35
C ASN A 149 -21.13 101.47 17.72
N LEU A 150 -20.41 101.53 16.60
CA LEU A 150 -19.98 102.77 15.94
C LEU A 150 -20.49 102.86 14.48
N ASP A 151 -21.26 101.87 14.04
CA ASP A 151 -21.90 101.78 12.72
C ASP A 151 -20.94 101.91 11.51
N TYR A 152 -19.71 101.45 11.66
CA TYR A 152 -18.71 101.41 10.59
C TYR A 152 -18.01 100.05 10.46
N ILE A 153 -17.37 99.84 9.31
CA ILE A 153 -16.58 98.69 8.93
C ILE A 153 -15.16 99.17 8.70
N ILE A 154 -14.19 98.52 9.34
CA ILE A 154 -12.78 98.68 8.98
C ILE A 154 -12.44 97.55 8.02
N ARG A 155 -11.92 97.93 6.86
CA ARG A 155 -11.41 96.99 5.87
C ARG A 155 -9.92 97.22 5.68
N SER A 156 -9.13 96.20 5.95
CA SER A 156 -7.73 96.13 5.58
C SER A 156 -7.55 95.31 4.30
N ALA A 157 -6.59 95.68 3.47
CA ALA A 157 -6.28 94.96 2.26
C ALA A 157 -4.78 94.96 1.97
N LEU A 158 -4.29 93.88 1.39
CA LEU A 158 -2.92 93.78 0.90
C LEU A 158 -2.93 93.47 -0.60
N PRO A 159 -2.05 94.10 -1.40
CA PRO A 159 -1.94 93.76 -2.82
C PRO A 159 -1.53 92.29 -2.95
N TYR A 160 -2.16 91.58 -3.87
CA TYR A 160 -1.85 90.21 -4.23
C TYR A 160 -0.59 90.17 -5.11
N ASN A 161 0.51 90.67 -4.56
CA ASN A 161 1.79 90.78 -5.22
C ASN A 161 2.59 89.47 -5.13
N VAL A 162 3.72 89.41 -5.84
CA VAL A 162 4.57 88.21 -5.92
C VAL A 162 5.11 87.79 -4.53
N SER A 163 5.29 88.74 -3.60
CA SER A 163 5.71 88.45 -2.22
C SER A 163 4.57 87.83 -1.41
N LEU A 164 3.36 88.39 -1.42
CA LEU A 164 2.19 87.81 -0.74
C LEU A 164 1.84 86.44 -1.31
N MET A 165 1.88 86.27 -2.64
CA MET A 165 1.70 84.98 -3.29
C MET A 165 2.75 83.95 -2.84
N ARG A 166 4.00 84.37 -2.59
CA ARG A 166 5.06 83.50 -2.07
C ARG A 166 4.83 83.12 -0.61
N HIS A 167 4.33 84.05 0.21
CA HIS A 167 3.98 83.78 1.61
C HIS A 167 2.75 82.86 1.73
N LEU A 168 1.77 83.00 0.83
CA LEU A 168 0.56 82.17 0.75
C LEU A 168 0.79 80.81 0.05
N LYS A 169 1.95 80.57 -0.59
CA LYS A 169 2.28 79.24 -1.12
C LYS A 169 2.44 78.25 0.02
N ALA A 170 1.85 77.07 -0.09
CA ALA A 170 2.04 75.97 0.85
C ALA A 170 3.54 75.68 1.05
N ASP A 171 3.96 75.41 2.29
CA ASP A 171 5.35 75.06 2.58
C ASP A 171 5.73 73.73 1.91
N SER A 172 6.93 73.60 1.35
CA SER A 172 7.36 72.39 0.63
C SER A 172 7.82 71.25 1.55
N HIS A 173 7.99 71.47 2.86
CA HIS A 173 8.52 70.44 3.77
C HIS A 173 7.66 69.15 3.80
N TYR A 174 6.32 69.26 3.71
CA TYR A 174 5.44 68.08 3.71
C TYR A 174 5.64 67.19 2.47
N VAL A 175 6.09 67.76 1.34
CA VAL A 175 6.37 67.02 0.10
C VAL A 175 7.55 66.08 0.32
N TRP A 176 8.64 66.59 0.88
CA TRP A 176 9.83 65.78 1.18
C TRP A 176 9.52 64.68 2.21
N PHE A 177 8.76 65.01 3.25
CA PHE A 177 8.30 64.03 4.23
C PHE A 177 7.48 62.90 3.57
N THR A 178 6.55 63.25 2.68
CA THR A 178 5.70 62.29 1.97
C THR A 178 6.53 61.40 1.02
N LEU A 179 7.52 61.97 0.32
CA LEU A 179 8.42 61.24 -0.56
C LEU A 179 9.29 60.23 0.19
N ILE A 180 9.87 60.63 1.34
CA ILE A 180 10.71 59.75 2.16
C ILE A 180 9.90 58.55 2.68
N ILE A 181 8.71 58.81 3.25
CA ILE A 181 7.83 57.74 3.75
C ILE A 181 7.40 56.82 2.61
N SER A 182 7.06 57.39 1.45
CA SER A 182 6.68 56.62 0.27
C SER A 182 7.81 55.69 -0.18
N LEU A 183 9.05 56.18 -0.20
CA LEU A 183 10.23 55.37 -0.55
C LEU A 183 10.44 54.20 0.42
N ILE A 184 10.34 54.46 1.74
CA ILE A 184 10.47 53.42 2.76
C ILE A 184 9.39 52.35 2.57
N LEU A 185 8.14 52.75 2.36
CA LEU A 185 7.04 51.82 2.14
C LEU A 185 7.20 51.03 0.84
N ILE A 186 7.66 51.64 -0.25
CA ILE A 186 7.99 50.94 -1.51
C ILE A 186 9.01 49.82 -1.24
N ILE A 187 10.08 50.11 -0.48
CA ILE A 187 11.12 49.13 -0.16
C ILE A 187 10.56 47.97 0.69
N VAL A 188 9.74 48.29 1.70
CA VAL A 188 9.09 47.29 2.56
C VAL A 188 8.15 46.39 1.74
N PHE A 189 7.28 46.99 0.91
CA PHE A 189 6.37 46.24 0.05
C PHE A 189 7.11 45.40 -0.98
N TYR A 190 8.22 45.90 -1.54
CA TYR A 190 9.04 45.13 -2.45
C TYR A 190 9.61 43.88 -1.77
N ARG A 191 10.21 44.02 -0.58
CA ARG A 191 10.75 42.88 0.16
C ARG A 191 9.67 41.86 0.54
N PHE A 192 8.52 42.34 1.03
CA PHE A 192 7.41 41.48 1.40
C PHE A 192 6.88 40.70 0.19
N THR A 193 6.59 41.40 -0.90
CA THR A 193 6.02 40.80 -2.12
C THR A 193 7.01 39.83 -2.79
N HIS A 194 8.30 40.17 -2.77
CA HIS A 194 9.34 39.28 -3.30
C HIS A 194 9.44 37.98 -2.47
N LYS A 195 9.47 38.07 -1.14
CA LYS A 195 9.52 36.90 -0.24
C LYS A 195 8.30 35.99 -0.42
N LEU A 196 7.09 36.57 -0.49
CA LEU A 196 5.86 35.82 -0.73
C LEU A 196 5.89 35.13 -2.11
N GLY A 197 6.32 35.86 -3.14
CA GLY A 197 6.44 35.37 -4.51
C GLY A 197 7.35 34.15 -4.66
N MET A 198 8.54 34.19 -4.05
CA MET A 198 9.46 33.06 -4.07
C MET A 198 8.86 31.81 -3.44
N SER A 199 8.12 31.98 -2.33
CA SER A 199 7.52 30.86 -1.60
C SER A 199 6.44 30.16 -2.41
N ILE A 200 5.57 30.93 -3.07
CA ILE A 200 4.54 30.40 -3.99
C ILE A 200 5.18 29.70 -5.18
N THR A 201 6.23 30.28 -5.76
CA THR A 201 6.90 29.70 -6.93
C THR A 201 7.54 28.34 -6.60
N LYS A 202 8.14 28.21 -5.42
CA LYS A 202 8.70 26.94 -4.94
C LYS A 202 7.62 25.89 -4.69
N LEU A 203 6.50 26.27 -4.09
CA LEU A 203 5.36 25.36 -3.88
C LEU A 203 4.78 24.89 -5.23
N GLN A 204 4.68 25.78 -6.22
CA GLN A 204 4.26 25.44 -7.58
C GLN A 204 5.23 24.45 -8.23
N GLN A 205 6.55 24.67 -8.10
CA GLN A 205 7.57 23.75 -8.60
C GLN A 205 7.48 22.37 -7.93
N PHE A 206 7.27 22.34 -6.60
CA PHE A 206 7.02 21.09 -5.87
C PHE A 206 5.79 20.37 -6.43
N ALA A 207 4.67 21.07 -6.60
CA ALA A 207 3.44 20.47 -7.15
C ALA A 207 3.64 19.92 -8.58
N MET A 208 4.38 20.62 -9.44
CA MET A 208 4.70 20.15 -10.78
C MET A 208 5.62 18.91 -10.78
N LYS A 209 6.59 18.84 -9.87
CA LYS A 209 7.46 17.66 -9.72
C LYS A 209 6.70 16.46 -9.15
N ALA A 210 5.84 16.70 -8.16
CA ALA A 210 4.95 15.70 -7.58
C ALA A 210 4.00 15.08 -8.61
N ASP A 211 3.40 15.91 -9.48
CA ASP A 211 2.52 15.44 -10.58
C ASP A 211 3.26 14.55 -11.60
N ARG A 212 4.55 14.84 -11.83
CA ARG A 212 5.42 14.05 -12.71
C ARG A 212 6.04 12.82 -12.04
N ASN A 213 5.73 12.58 -10.76
CA ASN A 213 6.28 11.46 -9.99
C ASN A 213 7.83 11.49 -9.92
N GLU A 214 8.44 12.68 -10.01
CA GLU A 214 9.89 12.85 -9.91
C GLU A 214 10.35 12.72 -8.44
N PRO A 215 11.57 12.22 -8.17
CA PRO A 215 12.11 12.16 -6.82
C PRO A 215 12.21 13.58 -6.24
N ILE A 216 11.54 13.81 -5.12
CA ILE A 216 11.52 15.10 -4.44
C ILE A 216 12.57 15.08 -3.35
N ASP A 217 13.57 15.94 -3.48
CA ASP A 217 14.61 16.12 -2.48
C ASP A 217 14.02 16.43 -1.11
N THR A 218 14.38 15.60 -0.13
CA THR A 218 13.86 15.64 1.24
C THR A 218 14.27 16.94 1.98
N ASP A 219 15.31 17.61 1.48
CA ASP A 219 15.93 18.80 2.08
C ASP A 219 15.25 20.12 1.68
N MET A 220 14.13 20.09 0.94
CA MET A 220 13.34 21.30 0.68
C MET A 220 12.69 21.89 1.93
N GLN A 221 12.78 21.21 3.08
CA GLN A 221 12.12 21.61 4.33
C GLN A 221 12.66 22.93 4.92
N ASP A 222 13.96 23.21 4.72
CA ASP A 222 14.61 24.47 5.13
C ASP A 222 14.46 25.60 4.08
N THR A 223 13.82 25.29 2.95
CA THR A 223 13.75 26.20 1.81
C THR A 223 12.53 27.14 1.87
N PHE A 224 11.58 26.85 2.77
CA PHE A 224 10.35 27.63 2.97
C PHE A 224 10.46 28.58 4.18
N PRO A 225 9.87 29.78 4.10
CA PRO A 225 9.91 30.76 5.19
C PRO A 225 9.20 30.23 6.46
N LYS A 226 9.70 30.61 7.65
CA LYS A 226 9.05 30.31 8.95
C LYS A 226 7.84 31.23 9.19
N ASN A 227 6.79 31.07 8.40
CA ASN A 227 5.49 31.74 8.54
C ASN A 227 4.37 30.77 8.16
N GLU A 228 3.11 31.20 8.23
CA GLU A 228 1.92 30.37 7.98
C GLU A 228 1.98 29.70 6.60
N LEU A 229 2.52 30.38 5.59
CA LEU A 229 2.69 29.82 4.25
C LEU A 229 3.74 28.69 4.22
N GLY A 230 4.80 28.81 5.02
CA GLY A 230 5.78 27.75 5.19
C GLY A 230 5.22 26.53 5.90
N GLU A 231 4.44 26.73 6.97
CA GLU A 231 3.76 25.63 7.67
C GLU A 231 2.80 24.88 6.73
N ILE A 232 1.98 25.60 5.95
CA ILE A 232 1.12 25.00 4.93
C ILE A 232 1.95 24.21 3.91
N SER A 233 3.06 24.78 3.44
CA SER A 233 3.94 24.10 2.47
C SER A 233 4.53 22.81 3.05
N GLN A 234 4.96 22.83 4.32
CA GLN A 234 5.46 21.65 5.01
C GLN A 234 4.38 20.57 5.19
N HIS A 235 3.15 20.96 5.55
CA HIS A 235 2.03 20.02 5.64
C HIS A 235 1.70 19.38 4.29
N ILE A 236 1.68 20.15 3.21
CA ILE A 236 1.47 19.62 1.85
C ILE A 236 2.55 18.59 1.49
N ILE A 237 3.82 18.90 1.77
CA ILE A 237 4.94 17.98 1.54
C ILE A 237 4.77 16.71 2.36
N GLN A 238 4.37 16.82 3.63
CA GLN A 238 4.17 15.67 4.51
C GLN A 238 3.00 14.78 4.04
N ILE A 239 1.90 15.37 3.58
CA ILE A 239 0.77 14.64 2.98
C ILE A 239 1.23 13.89 1.73
N TYR A 240 1.98 14.54 0.85
CA TYR A 240 2.52 13.90 -0.35
C TYR A 240 3.44 12.72 0.00
N LYS A 241 4.37 12.90 0.96
CA LYS A 241 5.26 11.81 1.42
C LYS A 241 4.47 10.62 1.96
N ARG A 242 3.46 10.86 2.81
CA ARG A 242 2.59 9.79 3.34
C ARG A 242 1.81 9.08 2.24
N LEU A 243 1.28 9.82 1.27
CA LEU A 243 0.55 9.25 0.14
C LEU A 243 1.46 8.40 -0.75
N HIS A 244 2.67 8.88 -1.03
CA HIS A 244 3.66 8.15 -1.82
C HIS A 244 4.08 6.86 -1.12
N GLN A 245 4.40 6.93 0.18
CA GLN A 245 4.75 5.77 0.98
C GLN A 245 3.61 4.75 1.05
N ALA A 246 2.37 5.21 1.31
CA ALA A 246 1.20 4.33 1.31
C ALA A 246 0.98 3.64 -0.05
N LYS A 247 1.25 4.34 -1.16
CA LYS A 247 1.16 3.77 -2.51
C LYS A 247 2.25 2.70 -2.75
N GLU A 248 3.49 2.96 -2.32
CA GLU A 248 4.58 1.98 -2.41
C GLU A 248 4.30 0.74 -1.55
N ASP A 249 3.84 0.93 -0.31
CA ASP A 249 3.46 -0.16 0.59
C ASP A 249 2.35 -1.03 -0.03
N LEU A 250 1.31 -0.40 -0.61
CA LEU A 250 0.24 -1.08 -1.35
C LEU A 250 0.76 -1.86 -2.56
N TYR A 251 1.71 -1.28 -3.30
CA TYR A 251 2.34 -1.94 -4.44
C TYR A 251 3.11 -3.20 -4.00
N ILE A 252 3.91 -3.08 -2.93
CA ILE A 252 4.66 -4.21 -2.36
C ILE A 252 3.71 -5.30 -1.86
N GLU A 253 2.63 -4.92 -1.16
CA GLU A 253 1.63 -5.87 -0.68
C GLU A 253 0.93 -6.60 -1.83
N ARG A 254 0.59 -5.87 -2.91
CA ARG A 254 0.02 -6.47 -4.12
C ARG A 254 0.98 -7.45 -4.80
N GLU A 255 2.25 -7.09 -4.96
CA GLU A 255 3.27 -7.99 -5.55
C GLU A 255 3.49 -9.25 -4.71
N LYS A 256 3.48 -9.12 -3.37
CA LYS A 256 3.53 -10.29 -2.46
C LYS A 256 2.36 -11.24 -2.69
N LEU A 257 1.13 -10.71 -2.81
CA LEU A 257 -0.05 -11.54 -3.08
C LEU A 257 0.05 -12.26 -4.43
N ILE A 258 0.47 -11.56 -5.49
CA ILE A 258 0.68 -12.16 -6.82
C ILE A 258 1.73 -13.28 -6.75
N THR A 259 2.85 -13.03 -6.06
CA THR A 259 3.92 -14.02 -5.90
C THR A 259 3.45 -15.25 -5.13
N HIS A 260 2.71 -15.07 -4.04
CA HIS A 260 2.10 -16.17 -3.30
C HIS A 260 1.14 -17.01 -4.17
N LEU A 261 0.34 -16.35 -5.00
CA LEU A 261 -0.55 -17.03 -5.94
C LEU A 261 0.18 -17.79 -7.04
N GLN A 262 1.35 -17.31 -7.46
CA GLN A 262 2.19 -18.01 -8.44
C GLN A 262 2.93 -19.23 -7.84
N ILE A 263 3.28 -19.18 -6.55
CA ILE A 263 3.97 -20.28 -5.85
C ILE A 263 2.97 -21.34 -5.35
N SER A 264 1.68 -21.00 -5.25
CA SER A 264 0.64 -21.96 -4.85
C SER A 264 0.68 -23.22 -5.73
N HIS A 265 0.56 -24.39 -5.10
CA HIS A 265 0.43 -25.69 -5.79
C HIS A 265 -0.97 -25.93 -6.35
N GLU A 266 -1.83 -24.91 -6.33
CA GLU A 266 -3.18 -24.93 -6.87
C GLU A 266 -3.29 -23.98 -8.07
N GLY A 267 -4.00 -24.43 -9.10
CA GLY A 267 -4.39 -23.56 -10.20
C GLY A 267 -5.48 -22.60 -9.74
N LEU A 268 -5.21 -21.30 -9.74
CA LEU A 268 -6.18 -20.28 -9.34
C LEU A 268 -6.56 -19.36 -10.50
N GLY A 269 -7.86 -19.14 -10.68
CA GLY A 269 -8.42 -18.14 -11.59
C GLY A 269 -9.49 -17.32 -10.90
N VAL A 270 -9.29 -16.00 -10.82
CA VAL A 270 -10.26 -15.02 -10.31
C VAL A 270 -10.85 -14.26 -11.48
N PHE A 271 -12.17 -14.22 -11.53
CA PHE A 271 -12.94 -13.63 -12.62
C PHE A 271 -13.97 -12.64 -12.10
N ASN A 272 -14.28 -11.64 -12.91
CA ASN A 272 -15.35 -10.71 -12.57
C ASN A 272 -16.74 -11.29 -12.88
N HIS A 273 -17.79 -10.56 -12.53
CA HIS A 273 -19.20 -10.95 -12.78
C HIS A 273 -19.57 -11.11 -14.28
N ARG A 274 -18.69 -10.71 -15.21
CA ARG A 274 -18.80 -10.91 -16.68
C ARG A 274 -17.98 -12.11 -17.17
N LYS A 275 -17.32 -12.84 -16.27
CA LYS A 275 -16.42 -13.97 -16.57
C LYS A 275 -15.11 -13.54 -17.25
N GLU A 276 -14.75 -12.26 -17.16
CA GLU A 276 -13.46 -11.75 -17.65
C GLU A 276 -12.40 -11.99 -16.57
N GLU A 277 -11.20 -12.36 -17.00
CA GLU A 277 -10.05 -12.59 -16.11
C GLU A 277 -9.68 -11.33 -15.30
N ILE A 278 -9.59 -11.46 -13.98
CA ILE A 278 -8.97 -10.48 -13.09
C ILE A 278 -7.53 -10.91 -12.80
N LEU A 279 -7.34 -12.18 -12.46
CA LEU A 279 -6.04 -12.75 -12.12
C LEU A 279 -6.05 -14.27 -12.29
N VAL A 280 -5.10 -14.80 -13.05
CA VAL A 280 -4.93 -16.25 -13.25
C VAL A 280 -3.45 -16.61 -13.10
N ASN A 281 -3.16 -17.69 -12.38
CA ASN A 281 -1.81 -18.23 -12.33
C ASN A 281 -1.56 -19.25 -13.46
N ASN A 282 -0.29 -19.52 -13.76
CA ASN A 282 0.08 -20.43 -14.85
C ASN A 282 -0.48 -21.86 -14.64
N LEU A 283 -0.55 -22.31 -13.38
CA LEU A 283 -1.00 -23.65 -13.03
C LEU A 283 -2.48 -23.86 -13.34
N PHE A 284 -3.31 -22.83 -13.19
CA PHE A 284 -4.72 -22.87 -13.57
C PHE A 284 -4.90 -23.21 -15.05
N THR A 285 -4.20 -22.50 -15.93
CA THR A 285 -4.26 -22.73 -17.38
C THR A 285 -3.75 -24.12 -17.74
N GLN A 286 -2.67 -24.59 -17.10
CA GLN A 286 -2.17 -25.95 -17.30
C GLN A 286 -3.20 -27.01 -16.93
N TYR A 287 -3.82 -26.91 -15.76
CA TYR A 287 -4.85 -27.87 -15.35
C TYR A 287 -6.12 -27.77 -16.19
N ALA A 288 -6.55 -26.57 -16.58
CA ALA A 288 -7.68 -26.38 -17.48
C ALA A 288 -7.41 -27.00 -18.87
N ASN A 289 -6.18 -26.92 -19.37
CA ASN A 289 -5.77 -27.60 -20.60
C ASN A 289 -5.81 -29.14 -20.46
N LEU A 290 -5.33 -29.67 -19.33
CA LEU A 290 -5.38 -31.11 -19.05
C LEU A 290 -6.81 -31.64 -18.91
N ILE A 291 -7.71 -30.85 -18.31
CA ILE A 291 -9.12 -31.20 -18.16
C ILE A 291 -9.84 -31.18 -19.53
N SER A 292 -9.54 -30.20 -20.38
CA SER A 292 -10.23 -30.00 -21.67
C SER A 292 -9.66 -30.79 -22.86
N ASP A 293 -8.52 -31.47 -22.68
CA ASP A 293 -7.71 -32.09 -23.75
C ASP A 293 -7.31 -31.11 -24.88
N LYS A 294 -7.27 -29.81 -24.60
CA LYS A 294 -6.98 -28.75 -25.57
C LYS A 294 -6.13 -27.65 -24.94
N ASN A 295 -5.36 -26.94 -25.76
CA ASN A 295 -4.72 -25.70 -25.34
C ASN A 295 -5.74 -24.57 -25.50
N LEU A 296 -6.18 -24.00 -24.39
CA LEU A 296 -7.06 -22.84 -24.36
C LEU A 296 -6.29 -21.62 -24.91
N SER A 297 -6.92 -20.86 -25.80
CA SER A 297 -6.31 -19.63 -26.36
C SER A 297 -6.56 -18.42 -25.46
N SER A 298 -7.67 -18.45 -24.72
CA SER A 298 -7.99 -17.51 -23.65
C SER A 298 -8.55 -18.23 -22.42
N THR A 299 -8.36 -17.65 -21.23
CA THR A 299 -8.82 -18.26 -19.98
C THR A 299 -10.35 -18.37 -19.94
N GLU A 300 -11.09 -17.48 -20.60
CA GLU A 300 -12.55 -17.50 -20.67
C GLU A 300 -13.12 -18.73 -21.40
N GLU A 301 -12.32 -19.43 -22.21
CA GLU A 301 -12.73 -20.69 -22.83
C GLU A 301 -13.04 -21.78 -21.80
N ILE A 302 -12.56 -21.64 -20.56
CA ILE A 302 -12.81 -22.58 -19.46
C ILE A 302 -14.31 -22.82 -19.20
N PHE A 303 -15.14 -21.79 -19.41
CA PHE A 303 -16.59 -21.87 -19.21
C PHE A 303 -17.31 -22.68 -20.30
N SER A 304 -16.61 -23.03 -21.37
CA SER A 304 -17.10 -23.88 -22.46
C SER A 304 -16.70 -25.35 -22.28
N ILE A 305 -15.85 -25.67 -21.30
CA ILE A 305 -15.39 -27.04 -21.04
C ILE A 305 -16.57 -27.88 -20.54
N PRO A 306 -16.88 -29.04 -21.18
CA PRO A 306 -17.97 -29.92 -20.77
C PRO A 306 -17.87 -30.37 -19.30
N GLU A 307 -16.67 -30.73 -18.86
CA GLU A 307 -16.36 -31.20 -17.51
C GLU A 307 -16.60 -30.11 -16.44
N LEU A 308 -16.51 -28.83 -16.82
CA LEU A 308 -16.71 -27.67 -15.93
C LEU A 308 -18.09 -27.01 -16.08
N GLN A 309 -19.01 -27.62 -16.83
CA GLN A 309 -20.39 -27.14 -16.91
C GLN A 309 -21.10 -27.02 -15.55
N PRO A 310 -20.89 -27.89 -14.55
CA PRO A 310 -21.48 -27.70 -13.23
C PRO A 310 -21.05 -26.38 -12.58
N ILE A 311 -19.76 -26.00 -12.68
CA ILE A 311 -19.24 -24.71 -12.20
C ILE A 311 -19.93 -23.55 -12.92
N THR A 312 -20.00 -23.64 -14.25
CA THR A 312 -20.62 -22.59 -15.06
C THR A 312 -22.11 -22.39 -14.75
N ARG A 313 -22.84 -23.48 -14.51
CA ARG A 313 -24.26 -23.44 -14.09
C ARG A 313 -24.43 -22.84 -12.70
N PHE A 314 -23.54 -23.16 -11.76
CA PHE A 314 -23.57 -22.60 -10.41
C PHE A 314 -23.35 -21.09 -10.40
N ILE A 315 -22.35 -20.59 -11.14
CA ILE A 315 -22.10 -19.16 -11.30
C ILE A 315 -23.33 -18.46 -11.91
N THR A 316 -23.89 -19.05 -12.97
CA THR A 316 -25.05 -18.45 -13.67
C THR A 316 -26.30 -18.43 -12.78
N LYS A 317 -26.57 -19.50 -12.02
CA LYS A 317 -27.71 -19.59 -11.10
C LYS A 317 -27.66 -18.56 -9.98
N ASN A 318 -26.48 -18.35 -9.38
CA ASN A 318 -26.30 -17.38 -8.30
C ASN A 318 -26.42 -15.92 -8.80
N LYS A 319 -26.10 -15.66 -10.08
CA LYS A 319 -26.27 -14.33 -10.69
C LYS A 319 -27.73 -13.91 -10.86
N GLU A 320 -28.64 -14.87 -11.04
CA GLU A 320 -30.07 -14.61 -11.32
C GLU A 320 -30.93 -14.47 -10.04
N ARG A 321 -30.41 -14.82 -8.86
CA ARG A 321 -31.18 -14.88 -7.60
C ARG A 321 -30.54 -14.05 -6.49
N SER A 322 -30.76 -12.73 -6.50
CA SER A 322 -30.10 -11.82 -5.55
C SER A 322 -30.62 -11.84 -4.09
N ILE A 323 -31.52 -12.73 -3.68
CA ILE A 323 -32.17 -12.62 -2.35
C ILE A 323 -32.38 -14.00 -1.71
N GLY A 324 -31.37 -14.53 -1.02
CA GLY A 324 -31.52 -15.71 -0.17
C GLY A 324 -30.19 -16.20 0.42
N LYS A 325 -30.24 -16.91 1.57
CA LYS A 325 -29.11 -17.66 2.16
C LYS A 325 -28.66 -18.74 1.16
N GLU A 326 -27.76 -18.42 0.24
CA GLU A 326 -27.30 -19.35 -0.79
C GLU A 326 -25.88 -19.86 -0.52
N GLU A 327 -25.62 -21.09 -1.00
CA GLU A 327 -24.29 -21.70 -0.99
C GLU A 327 -23.36 -20.91 -1.91
N LYS A 328 -22.49 -20.08 -1.34
CA LYS A 328 -21.46 -19.31 -2.06
C LYS A 328 -20.23 -20.14 -2.46
N ARG A 329 -20.26 -21.45 -2.23
CA ARG A 329 -19.17 -22.37 -2.54
C ARG A 329 -19.73 -23.64 -3.15
N MET A 330 -19.05 -24.14 -4.18
CA MET A 330 -19.24 -25.50 -4.69
C MET A 330 -17.90 -26.21 -4.84
N SER A 331 -17.93 -27.53 -4.75
CA SER A 331 -16.79 -28.38 -5.06
C SER A 331 -17.22 -29.59 -5.89
N LEU A 332 -16.34 -30.05 -6.76
CA LEU A 332 -16.51 -31.27 -7.54
C LEU A 332 -15.16 -31.91 -7.84
N ASN A 333 -15.17 -33.21 -8.15
CA ASN A 333 -13.97 -33.93 -8.60
C ASN A 333 -14.15 -34.33 -10.06
N ILE A 334 -13.13 -34.10 -10.88
CA ILE A 334 -13.08 -34.48 -12.30
C ILE A 334 -12.01 -35.55 -12.47
N ASP A 335 -12.38 -36.68 -13.06
CA ASP A 335 -11.43 -37.72 -13.47
C ASP A 335 -11.16 -37.58 -14.97
N LYS A 336 -9.90 -37.34 -15.33
CA LYS A 336 -9.46 -37.11 -16.72
C LYS A 336 -8.05 -37.64 -16.93
N ASN A 337 -7.85 -38.47 -17.96
CA ASN A 337 -6.54 -39.00 -18.37
C ASN A 337 -5.74 -39.66 -17.22
N GLY A 338 -6.44 -40.32 -16.28
CA GLY A 338 -5.80 -40.95 -15.12
C GLY A 338 -5.37 -39.97 -14.02
N ARG A 339 -5.83 -38.72 -14.08
CA ARG A 339 -5.66 -37.72 -13.02
C ARG A 339 -7.01 -37.33 -12.45
N ILE A 340 -7.02 -37.00 -11.15
CA ILE A 340 -8.20 -36.56 -10.43
C ILE A 340 -7.99 -35.10 -10.01
N PHE A 341 -8.79 -34.21 -10.56
CA PHE A 341 -8.78 -32.78 -10.22
C PHE A 341 -9.92 -32.44 -9.27
N ALA A 342 -9.60 -31.87 -8.11
CA ALA A 342 -10.57 -31.19 -7.27
C ALA A 342 -10.75 -29.77 -7.80
N VAL A 343 -11.99 -29.42 -8.16
CA VAL A 343 -12.34 -28.09 -8.62
C VAL A 343 -13.30 -27.46 -7.63
N GLU A 344 -12.93 -26.30 -7.11
CA GLU A 344 -13.80 -25.50 -6.26
C GLU A 344 -14.11 -24.17 -6.91
N CYS A 345 -15.31 -23.64 -6.63
CA CYS A 345 -15.66 -22.28 -7.01
C CYS A 345 -16.31 -21.56 -5.82
N ILE A 346 -15.84 -20.34 -5.57
CA ILE A 346 -16.30 -19.45 -4.50
C ILE A 346 -16.78 -18.16 -5.13
N ILE A 347 -17.98 -17.70 -4.76
CA ILE A 347 -18.55 -16.42 -5.22
C ILE A 347 -18.42 -15.37 -4.11
N PHE A 348 -17.86 -14.21 -4.44
CA PHE A 348 -17.63 -13.12 -3.50
C PHE A 348 -18.90 -12.26 -3.26
N GLN A 349 -18.75 -11.09 -2.64
CA GLN A 349 -19.88 -10.20 -2.35
C GLN A 349 -20.25 -9.30 -3.53
N ASP A 350 -19.31 -9.02 -4.42
CA ASP A 350 -19.44 -8.18 -5.62
C ASP A 350 -19.73 -9.00 -6.89
N ASP A 351 -20.22 -10.23 -6.73
CA ASP A 351 -20.47 -11.22 -7.79
C ASP A 351 -19.23 -11.60 -8.63
N SER A 352 -18.03 -11.18 -8.22
CA SER A 352 -16.80 -11.81 -8.70
C SER A 352 -16.68 -13.22 -8.11
N PHE A 353 -15.89 -14.08 -8.74
CA PHE A 353 -15.74 -15.45 -8.30
C PHE A 353 -14.33 -15.98 -8.56
N GLU A 354 -13.95 -16.92 -7.72
CA GLU A 354 -12.70 -17.67 -7.78
C GLU A 354 -13.00 -19.10 -8.20
N ILE A 355 -12.15 -19.65 -9.05
CA ILE A 355 -12.11 -21.08 -9.38
C ILE A 355 -10.72 -21.57 -9.01
N SER A 356 -10.66 -22.59 -8.16
CA SER A 356 -9.43 -23.30 -7.84
C SER A 356 -9.47 -24.71 -8.43
N ILE A 357 -8.34 -25.16 -8.97
CA ILE A 357 -8.15 -26.49 -9.54
C ILE A 357 -6.91 -27.10 -8.89
N ASN A 358 -7.07 -28.24 -8.22
CA ASN A 358 -5.98 -28.94 -7.55
C ASN A 358 -5.90 -30.39 -8.05
N ASP A 359 -4.71 -30.87 -8.38
CA ASP A 359 -4.46 -32.26 -8.79
C ASP A 359 -4.32 -33.11 -7.52
N ILE A 360 -5.39 -33.83 -7.15
CA ILE A 360 -5.49 -34.63 -5.93
C ILE A 360 -5.28 -36.13 -6.20
N THR A 361 -4.63 -36.47 -7.32
CA THR A 361 -4.46 -37.85 -7.78
C THR A 361 -3.72 -38.68 -6.74
N GLN A 362 -2.58 -38.20 -6.23
CA GLN A 362 -1.75 -38.93 -5.29
C GLN A 362 -2.47 -39.16 -3.96
N GLU A 363 -3.14 -38.14 -3.44
CA GLU A 363 -3.90 -38.20 -2.18
C GLU A 363 -5.05 -39.21 -2.30
N LYS A 364 -5.73 -39.22 -3.45
CA LYS A 364 -6.81 -40.18 -3.73
C LYS A 364 -6.30 -41.61 -3.86
N GLU A 365 -5.21 -41.82 -4.59
CA GLU A 365 -4.58 -43.14 -4.71
C GLU A 365 -4.10 -43.66 -3.35
N GLN A 366 -3.42 -42.83 -2.56
CA GLN A 366 -2.99 -43.18 -1.21
C GLN A 366 -4.18 -43.50 -0.30
N ALA A 367 -5.24 -42.70 -0.34
CA ALA A 367 -6.46 -42.96 0.43
C ALA A 367 -7.13 -44.28 0.02
N LEU A 368 -7.15 -44.59 -1.27
CA LEU A 368 -7.70 -45.85 -1.79
C LEU A 368 -6.86 -47.06 -1.36
N LEU A 369 -5.53 -46.98 -1.50
CA LEU A 369 -4.60 -48.02 -1.05
C LEU A 369 -4.70 -48.26 0.45
N LYS A 370 -4.76 -47.19 1.26
CA LYS A 370 -4.96 -47.28 2.71
C LYS A 370 -6.28 -47.97 3.06
N LYS A 371 -7.37 -47.62 2.36
CA LYS A 371 -8.68 -48.26 2.56
C LYS A 371 -8.64 -49.75 2.23
N GLN A 372 -8.01 -50.13 1.10
CA GLN A 372 -7.84 -51.53 0.70
C GLN A 372 -6.99 -52.31 1.71
N LEU A 373 -5.90 -51.70 2.22
CA LEU A 373 -5.05 -52.28 3.26
C LEU A 373 -5.87 -52.59 4.52
N THR A 374 -6.61 -51.61 5.06
CA THR A 374 -7.41 -51.80 6.27
C THR A 374 -8.46 -52.90 6.09
N GLN A 375 -9.11 -52.95 4.92
CA GLN A 375 -10.07 -54.00 4.62
C GLN A 375 -9.41 -55.39 4.56
N ASN A 376 -8.26 -55.51 3.90
CA ASN A 376 -7.53 -56.78 3.80
C ASN A 376 -7.02 -57.27 5.16
N ILE A 377 -6.48 -56.35 5.99
CA ILE A 377 -6.08 -56.65 7.37
C ILE A 377 -7.27 -57.21 8.16
N ALA A 378 -8.43 -56.56 8.10
CA ALA A 378 -9.62 -57.02 8.81
C ALA A 378 -10.04 -58.44 8.39
N HIS A 379 -10.00 -58.75 7.09
CA HIS A 379 -10.33 -60.08 6.57
C HIS A 379 -9.32 -61.17 7.00
N GLU A 380 -8.03 -60.89 6.94
CA GLU A 380 -6.98 -61.84 7.30
C GLU A 380 -6.88 -62.06 8.82
N LEU A 381 -7.27 -61.08 9.65
CA LEU A 381 -7.38 -61.25 11.11
C LEU A 381 -8.64 -62.03 11.50
N LYS A 382 -9.79 -61.81 10.84
CA LYS A 382 -11.06 -62.47 11.18
C LYS A 382 -11.00 -63.98 11.02
N THR A 383 -10.33 -64.47 9.98
CA THR A 383 -10.26 -65.90 9.63
C THR A 383 -9.60 -66.78 10.72
N PRO A 384 -8.38 -66.49 11.22
CA PRO A 384 -7.77 -67.27 12.29
C PRO A 384 -8.55 -67.13 13.60
N VAL A 385 -9.08 -65.95 13.93
CA VAL A 385 -9.89 -65.74 15.14
C VAL A 385 -11.14 -66.62 15.13
N SER A 386 -11.91 -66.62 14.04
CA SER A 386 -13.09 -67.49 13.92
C SER A 386 -12.73 -68.98 13.95
N SER A 387 -11.56 -69.37 13.42
CA SER A 387 -11.10 -70.77 13.46
C SER A 387 -10.72 -71.21 14.88
N ILE A 388 -9.99 -70.37 15.63
CA ILE A 388 -9.66 -70.61 17.04
C ILE A 388 -10.94 -70.73 17.85
N GLN A 389 -11.86 -69.78 17.69
CA GLN A 389 -13.16 -69.81 18.37
C GLN A 389 -13.92 -71.09 18.06
N GLY A 390 -14.05 -71.49 16.79
CA GLY A 390 -14.77 -72.71 16.42
C GLY A 390 -14.16 -74.00 16.98
N TYR A 391 -12.83 -74.11 17.01
CA TYR A 391 -12.15 -75.26 17.63
C TYR A 391 -12.36 -75.30 19.14
N LEU A 392 -12.18 -74.17 19.83
CA LEU A 392 -12.39 -74.07 21.27
C LEU A 392 -13.86 -74.30 21.66
N GLU A 393 -14.80 -73.72 20.91
CA GLU A 393 -16.24 -73.92 21.09
C GLU A 393 -16.63 -75.39 20.91
N THR A 394 -16.05 -76.08 19.93
CA THR A 394 -16.27 -77.51 19.72
C THR A 394 -15.80 -78.34 20.92
N ILE A 395 -14.63 -78.01 21.51
CA ILE A 395 -14.11 -78.66 22.71
C ILE A 395 -15.03 -78.39 23.91
N VAL A 396 -15.43 -77.13 24.13
CA VAL A 396 -16.24 -76.72 25.27
C VAL A 396 -17.65 -77.33 25.22
N ASN A 397 -18.27 -77.37 24.04
CA ASN A 397 -19.65 -77.85 23.86
C ASN A 397 -19.78 -79.38 23.77
N ASN A 398 -18.66 -80.12 23.64
CA ASN A 398 -18.69 -81.59 23.53
C ASN A 398 -17.71 -82.26 24.52
N PRO A 399 -18.09 -82.38 25.80
CA PRO A 399 -17.21 -82.90 26.86
C PRO A 399 -16.79 -84.37 26.67
N THR A 400 -17.51 -85.12 25.82
CA THR A 400 -17.27 -86.54 25.53
C THR A 400 -16.33 -86.78 24.36
N LEU A 401 -15.72 -85.73 23.78
CA LEU A 401 -14.76 -85.88 22.69
C LEU A 401 -13.56 -86.75 23.08
N PRO A 402 -13.09 -87.66 22.19
CA PRO A 402 -11.86 -88.40 22.41
C PRO A 402 -10.68 -87.46 22.65
N ARG A 403 -9.79 -87.81 23.59
CA ARG A 403 -8.60 -87.02 23.96
C ARG A 403 -7.75 -86.65 22.75
N GLU A 404 -7.62 -87.56 21.79
CA GLU A 404 -6.89 -87.34 20.52
C GLU A 404 -7.49 -86.19 19.70
N LYS A 405 -8.82 -86.09 19.60
CA LYS A 405 -9.48 -84.99 18.87
C LYS A 405 -9.36 -83.66 19.61
N ILE A 406 -9.43 -83.68 20.94
CA ILE A 406 -9.20 -82.48 21.77
C ILE A 406 -7.78 -81.96 21.54
N ASN A 407 -6.77 -82.83 21.60
CA ASN A 407 -5.38 -82.46 21.34
C ASN A 407 -5.21 -81.89 19.92
N ALA A 408 -5.78 -82.53 18.90
CA ALA A 408 -5.73 -82.03 17.52
C ALA A 408 -6.39 -80.65 17.37
N PHE A 409 -7.49 -80.36 18.06
CA PHE A 409 -8.13 -79.04 18.05
C PHE A 409 -7.31 -77.99 18.82
N LEU A 410 -6.69 -78.36 19.94
CA LEU A 410 -5.78 -77.48 20.68
C LEU A 410 -4.54 -77.13 19.86
N GLU A 411 -3.91 -78.12 19.23
CA GLU A 411 -2.76 -77.91 18.34
C GLU A 411 -3.12 -76.99 17.16
N ARG A 412 -4.28 -77.21 16.52
CA ARG A 412 -4.76 -76.32 15.46
C ARG A 412 -5.04 -74.91 15.96
N SER A 413 -5.62 -74.76 17.15
CA SER A 413 -5.88 -73.45 17.76
C SER A 413 -4.58 -72.72 18.08
N TYR A 414 -3.60 -73.43 18.64
CA TYR A 414 -2.27 -72.89 18.92
C TYR A 414 -1.56 -72.46 17.63
N ALA A 415 -1.60 -73.28 16.59
CA ALA A 415 -1.04 -72.92 15.28
C ALA A 415 -1.70 -71.66 14.68
N GLN A 416 -3.02 -71.51 14.79
CA GLN A 416 -3.71 -70.28 14.34
C GLN A 416 -3.36 -69.07 15.22
N SER A 417 -3.17 -69.25 16.52
CA SER A 417 -2.73 -68.17 17.43
C SER A 417 -1.33 -67.66 17.07
N ASN A 418 -0.38 -68.58 16.84
CA ASN A 418 0.96 -68.22 16.37
C ASN A 418 0.90 -67.49 15.04
N ARG A 419 0.09 -67.99 14.08
CA ARG A 419 -0.12 -67.31 12.79
C ARG A 419 -0.66 -65.88 12.97
N LEU A 420 -1.62 -65.68 13.87
CA LEU A 420 -2.16 -64.35 14.18
C LEU A 420 -1.07 -63.42 14.75
N ALA A 421 -0.23 -63.93 15.65
CA ALA A 421 0.89 -63.17 16.21
C ALA A 421 1.91 -62.76 15.14
N HIS A 422 2.24 -63.66 14.19
CA HIS A 422 3.08 -63.32 13.05
C HIS A 422 2.45 -62.24 12.15
N LEU A 423 1.16 -62.38 11.83
CA LEU A 423 0.43 -61.40 11.02
C LEU A 423 0.41 -60.01 11.67
N LEU A 424 0.18 -59.93 12.99
CA LEU A 424 0.22 -58.65 13.72
C LEU A 424 1.62 -58.02 13.72
N ARG A 425 2.67 -58.84 13.86
CA ARG A 425 4.06 -58.37 13.77
C ARG A 425 4.36 -57.83 12.38
N ASP A 426 3.99 -58.56 11.33
CA ASP A 426 4.16 -58.16 9.92
C ASP A 426 3.46 -56.82 9.63
N ILE A 427 2.21 -56.66 10.09
CA ILE A 427 1.46 -55.41 9.95
C ILE A 427 2.16 -54.26 10.69
N SER A 428 2.59 -54.48 11.93
CA SER A 428 3.28 -53.46 12.72
C SER A 428 4.57 -52.98 12.04
N VAL A 429 5.36 -53.91 11.50
CA VAL A 429 6.57 -53.60 10.74
C VAL A 429 6.24 -52.78 9.49
N LEU A 430 5.23 -53.17 8.71
CA LEU A 430 4.81 -52.42 7.52
C LEU A 430 4.29 -51.01 7.85
N THR A 431 3.43 -50.87 8.85
CA THR A 431 2.89 -49.56 9.25
C THR A 431 4.01 -48.64 9.72
N ARG A 432 4.98 -49.15 10.48
CA ARG A 432 6.14 -48.35 10.93
C ARG A 432 7.02 -47.89 9.76
N MET A 433 7.22 -48.73 8.75
CA MET A 433 7.94 -48.35 7.51
C MET A 433 7.20 -47.28 6.71
N GLU A 434 5.87 -47.28 6.72
CA GLU A 434 5.05 -46.35 5.94
C GLU A 434 4.86 -44.98 6.59
N GLU A 435 4.63 -44.93 7.91
CA GLU A 435 4.29 -43.68 8.61
C GLU A 435 5.52 -42.87 9.04
N ALA A 436 6.67 -43.52 9.29
CA ALA A 436 7.85 -42.85 9.82
C ALA A 436 9.18 -43.45 9.30
N PRO A 437 9.42 -43.48 7.98
CA PRO A 437 10.65 -44.04 7.41
C PRO A 437 11.92 -43.35 7.92
N ASN A 438 11.85 -42.03 8.18
CA ASN A 438 12.99 -41.24 8.67
C ASN A 438 13.31 -41.44 10.17
N MET A 439 12.45 -42.16 10.91
CA MET A 439 12.68 -42.48 12.33
C MET A 439 13.30 -43.86 12.53
N ILE A 440 13.69 -44.55 11.45
CA ILE A 440 14.31 -45.87 11.54
C ILE A 440 15.81 -45.69 11.71
N GLU A 441 16.31 -46.01 12.91
CA GLU A 441 17.74 -45.96 13.23
C GLU A 441 18.53 -46.97 12.39
N THR A 442 19.67 -46.51 11.89
CA THR A 442 20.63 -47.28 11.08
C THR A 442 21.90 -47.50 11.87
N GLU A 443 22.45 -48.71 11.79
CA GLU A 443 23.71 -49.09 12.42
C GLU A 443 24.57 -49.91 11.43
N PRO A 444 25.89 -50.08 11.67
CA PRO A 444 26.72 -50.97 10.88
C PRO A 444 26.30 -52.43 11.11
N VAL A 445 25.80 -53.10 10.07
CA VAL A 445 25.29 -54.48 10.16
C VAL A 445 26.11 -55.41 9.29
N ASN A 446 26.70 -56.44 9.90
CA ASN A 446 27.42 -57.51 9.18
C ASN A 446 26.43 -58.55 8.62
N LEU A 447 26.15 -58.46 7.32
CA LEU A 447 25.18 -59.31 6.63
C LEU A 447 25.62 -60.77 6.56
N THR A 448 26.92 -61.03 6.49
CA THR A 448 27.46 -62.39 6.40
C THR A 448 27.22 -63.16 7.70
N THR A 449 27.45 -62.52 8.85
CA THR A 449 27.13 -63.08 10.16
C THR A 449 25.63 -63.23 10.36
N MET A 450 24.84 -62.23 9.96
CA MET A 450 23.38 -62.28 10.03
C MET A 450 22.80 -63.46 9.24
N MET A 451 23.21 -63.63 7.98
CA MET A 451 22.75 -64.74 7.14
C MET A 451 23.16 -66.09 7.73
N ARG A 452 24.37 -66.20 8.29
CA ARG A 452 24.83 -67.41 8.97
C ARG A 452 23.94 -67.75 10.18
N ASN A 453 23.56 -66.76 10.99
CA ASN A 453 22.65 -66.95 12.12
C ASN A 453 21.26 -67.41 11.65
N ILE A 454 20.72 -66.78 10.59
CA ILE A 454 19.43 -67.18 10.00
C ILE A 454 19.46 -68.64 9.55
N LEU A 455 20.51 -69.06 8.82
CA LEU A 455 20.64 -70.45 8.38
C LEU A 455 20.76 -71.43 9.55
N ASN A 456 21.48 -71.05 10.61
CA ASN A 456 21.60 -71.87 11.82
C ASN A 456 20.24 -72.04 12.52
N GLU A 457 19.44 -70.98 12.59
CA GLU A 457 18.11 -71.02 13.23
C GLU A 457 17.14 -71.96 12.53
N VAL A 458 17.24 -72.08 11.20
CA VAL A 458 16.35 -72.92 10.38
C VAL A 458 16.94 -74.27 10.00
N THR A 459 18.04 -74.68 10.64
CA THR A 459 18.78 -75.90 10.29
C THR A 459 17.88 -77.13 10.32
N LEU A 460 17.01 -77.25 11.33
CA LEU A 460 16.10 -78.40 11.46
C LEU A 460 15.13 -78.49 10.28
N GLU A 461 14.50 -77.37 9.89
CA GLU A 461 13.58 -77.36 8.75
C GLU A 461 14.30 -77.63 7.41
N LEU A 462 15.55 -77.18 7.28
CA LEU A 462 16.39 -77.47 6.11
C LEU A 462 16.70 -78.98 6.03
N GLU A 463 17.09 -79.61 7.14
CA GLU A 463 17.36 -81.04 7.22
C GLU A 463 16.11 -81.89 6.95
N GLU A 464 14.98 -81.56 7.56
CA GLU A 464 13.70 -82.27 7.35
C GLU A 464 13.27 -82.28 5.88
N LYS A 465 13.55 -81.19 5.15
CA LYS A 465 13.19 -81.04 3.73
C LYS A 465 14.34 -81.37 2.77
N GLN A 466 15.48 -81.81 3.27
CA GLN A 466 16.68 -82.11 2.48
C GLN A 466 17.10 -80.90 1.62
N ILE A 467 17.11 -79.70 2.21
CA ILE A 467 17.48 -78.45 1.55
C ILE A 467 18.94 -78.13 1.86
N THR A 468 19.74 -77.89 0.82
CA THR A 468 21.15 -77.47 0.98
C THR A 468 21.27 -75.95 0.84
N ALA A 469 21.75 -75.26 1.87
CA ALA A 469 21.94 -73.80 1.83
C ALA A 469 23.41 -73.42 1.61
N HIS A 470 23.65 -72.54 0.63
CA HIS A 470 24.96 -72.00 0.29
C HIS A 470 25.01 -70.49 0.57
N ASN A 471 25.74 -70.09 1.61
CA ASN A 471 26.06 -68.70 1.89
C ASN A 471 27.37 -68.31 1.19
N MET A 472 27.26 -67.63 0.05
CA MET A 472 28.38 -67.13 -0.76
C MET A 472 28.56 -65.61 -0.60
N LEU A 473 28.16 -65.04 0.55
CA LEU A 473 28.45 -63.65 0.87
C LEU A 473 29.94 -63.47 1.24
N PRO A 474 30.60 -62.39 0.79
CA PRO A 474 31.97 -62.07 1.21
C PRO A 474 32.10 -61.99 2.73
N GLU A 475 33.23 -62.44 3.29
CA GLU A 475 33.46 -62.30 4.73
C GLU A 475 33.50 -60.82 5.14
N GLY A 476 32.86 -60.48 6.26
CA GLY A 476 32.86 -59.12 6.78
C GLY A 476 31.95 -58.12 6.03
N LEU A 477 31.13 -58.57 5.07
CA LEU A 477 30.22 -57.71 4.32
C LEU A 477 29.31 -56.91 5.26
N THR A 478 29.52 -55.60 5.32
CA THR A 478 28.83 -54.69 6.24
C THR A 478 28.14 -53.58 5.46
N ILE A 479 26.92 -53.22 5.87
CA ILE A 479 26.17 -52.06 5.37
C ILE A 479 25.65 -51.22 6.53
N GLN A 480 25.46 -49.92 6.32
CA GLN A 480 24.69 -49.11 7.25
C GLN A 480 23.19 -49.35 7.02
N GLY A 481 22.48 -49.78 8.06
CA GLY A 481 21.07 -50.11 7.92
C GLY A 481 20.42 -50.52 9.21
N ASN A 482 19.11 -50.73 9.17
CA ASN A 482 18.39 -51.23 10.32
C ASN A 482 18.52 -52.75 10.42
N SER A 483 19.23 -53.22 11.45
CA SER A 483 19.50 -54.65 11.66
C SER A 483 18.24 -55.52 11.65
N SER A 484 17.15 -55.07 12.26
CA SER A 484 15.89 -55.83 12.31
C SER A 484 15.22 -55.96 10.93
N LEU A 485 15.28 -54.91 10.11
CA LEU A 485 14.70 -54.91 8.77
C LEU A 485 15.56 -55.71 7.78
N LEU A 486 16.88 -55.58 7.87
CA LEU A 486 17.81 -56.39 7.10
C LEU A 486 17.65 -57.87 7.42
N TYR A 487 17.56 -58.21 8.71
CA TYR A 487 17.24 -59.57 9.14
C TYR A 487 15.91 -60.04 8.53
N SER A 488 14.89 -59.18 8.52
CA SER A 488 13.58 -59.48 7.93
C SER A 488 13.66 -59.80 6.44
N ILE A 489 14.51 -59.12 5.66
CA ILE A 489 14.72 -59.42 4.23
C ILE A 489 15.16 -60.88 4.05
N PHE A 490 16.31 -61.22 4.65
CA PHE A 490 16.91 -62.53 4.47
C PHE A 490 16.06 -63.65 5.10
N ARG A 491 15.44 -63.39 6.25
CA ARG A 491 14.56 -64.35 6.92
C ARG A 491 13.32 -64.65 6.08
N ASN A 492 12.62 -63.64 5.58
CA ASN A 492 11.43 -63.85 4.76
C ASN A 492 11.74 -64.58 3.44
N LEU A 493 12.87 -64.28 2.79
CA LEU A 493 13.28 -65.00 1.58
C LEU A 493 13.60 -66.47 1.88
N THR A 494 14.27 -66.74 3.01
CA THR A 494 14.59 -68.09 3.48
C THR A 494 13.32 -68.88 3.83
N ASP A 495 12.42 -68.29 4.61
CA ASP A 495 11.15 -68.92 4.99
C ASP A 495 10.29 -69.21 3.76
N ASN A 496 10.29 -68.34 2.74
CA ASN A 496 9.58 -68.57 1.49
C ASN A 496 10.16 -69.75 0.70
N ALA A 497 11.49 -69.85 0.61
CA ALA A 497 12.13 -70.98 -0.05
C ALA A 497 11.79 -72.29 0.67
N ILE A 498 11.94 -72.34 2.00
CA ILE A 498 11.59 -73.52 2.81
C ILE A 498 10.11 -73.89 2.63
N ALA A 499 9.20 -72.92 2.65
CA ALA A 499 7.76 -73.18 2.59
C ALA A 499 7.28 -73.64 1.21
N TYR A 500 7.83 -73.08 0.12
CA TYR A 500 7.22 -73.19 -1.21
C TYR A 500 8.09 -73.83 -2.29
N ALA A 501 9.42 -73.77 -2.19
CA ALA A 501 10.28 -74.21 -3.28
C ALA A 501 10.31 -75.75 -3.46
N GLY A 502 10.09 -76.52 -2.38
CA GLY A 502 9.96 -77.98 -2.45
C GLY A 502 10.84 -78.70 -1.43
N THR A 503 11.21 -79.94 -1.73
CA THR A 503 12.20 -80.75 -0.99
C THR A 503 13.33 -81.15 -1.94
N HIS A 504 14.52 -81.48 -1.42
CA HIS A 504 15.69 -81.84 -2.23
C HIS A 504 16.16 -80.71 -3.16
N ILE A 505 16.15 -79.48 -2.67
CA ILE A 505 16.53 -78.28 -3.42
C ILE A 505 17.77 -77.63 -2.81
N SER A 506 18.39 -76.69 -3.53
CA SER A 506 19.40 -75.82 -2.95
C SER A 506 18.92 -74.37 -2.89
N ILE A 507 19.37 -73.66 -1.85
CA ILE A 507 19.21 -72.23 -1.67
C ILE A 507 20.60 -71.60 -1.76
N THR A 508 20.78 -70.57 -2.58
CA THR A 508 22.05 -69.87 -2.74
C THR A 508 21.86 -68.38 -2.50
N ILE A 509 22.67 -67.81 -1.60
CA ILE A 509 22.73 -66.37 -1.34
C ILE A 509 24.11 -65.87 -1.74
N ARG A 510 24.18 -64.90 -2.64
CA ARG A 510 25.45 -64.33 -3.13
C ARG A 510 25.37 -62.82 -3.27
N CYS A 511 26.49 -62.16 -3.01
CA CYS A 511 26.75 -60.80 -3.48
C CYS A 511 27.56 -60.91 -4.77
N PHE A 512 26.94 -60.71 -5.92
CA PHE A 512 27.56 -60.99 -7.22
C PHE A 512 28.21 -59.78 -7.88
N ARG A 513 27.93 -58.58 -7.36
CA ARG A 513 28.50 -57.32 -7.83
C ARG A 513 28.48 -56.29 -6.70
N GLU A 514 29.41 -55.36 -6.75
CA GLU A 514 29.37 -54.12 -5.96
C GLU A 514 29.78 -52.94 -6.85
N ASP A 515 29.29 -51.75 -6.51
CA ASP A 515 29.78 -50.48 -7.04
C ASP A 515 30.09 -49.49 -5.89
N GLU A 516 30.29 -48.21 -6.20
CA GLU A 516 30.61 -47.20 -5.17
C GLU A 516 29.49 -47.02 -4.13
N ARG A 517 28.22 -47.25 -4.51
CA ARG A 517 27.06 -46.94 -3.67
C ARG A 517 26.28 -48.18 -3.22
N PHE A 518 26.34 -49.27 -3.98
CA PHE A 518 25.45 -50.42 -3.79
C PHE A 518 26.18 -51.76 -3.77
N TYR A 519 25.65 -52.68 -2.97
CA TYR A 519 25.88 -54.13 -3.10
C TYR A 519 24.72 -54.78 -3.86
N TYR A 520 25.02 -55.72 -4.76
CA TYR A 520 24.03 -56.44 -5.56
C TYR A 520 23.94 -57.89 -5.10
N PHE A 521 22.77 -58.26 -4.63
CA PHE A 521 22.46 -59.56 -4.05
C PHE A 521 21.60 -60.39 -4.98
N SER A 522 21.86 -61.70 -4.96
CA SER A 522 21.02 -62.72 -5.57
C SER A 522 20.71 -63.76 -4.51
N PHE A 523 19.42 -63.98 -4.29
CA PHE A 523 18.88 -65.05 -3.45
C PHE A 523 18.09 -65.98 -4.37
N SER A 524 18.56 -67.19 -4.58
CA SER A 524 17.95 -68.14 -5.51
C SER A 524 17.69 -69.50 -4.90
N ASP A 525 16.57 -70.12 -5.25
CA ASP A 525 16.28 -71.53 -5.00
C ASP A 525 16.22 -72.34 -6.31
N THR A 526 16.32 -73.67 -6.20
CA THR A 526 16.16 -74.62 -7.33
C THR A 526 14.82 -75.35 -7.30
N GLY A 527 13.77 -74.71 -6.78
CA GLY A 527 12.46 -75.30 -6.56
C GLY A 527 11.52 -75.27 -7.75
N VAL A 528 10.22 -75.29 -7.45
CA VAL A 528 9.15 -75.28 -8.48
C VAL A 528 8.98 -73.95 -9.22
N GLY A 529 9.53 -72.86 -8.69
CA GLY A 529 9.36 -71.51 -9.25
C GLY A 529 7.89 -71.03 -9.20
N VAL A 530 7.57 -70.04 -10.04
CA VAL A 530 6.20 -69.49 -10.17
C VAL A 530 5.84 -69.21 -11.63
N GLY A 531 4.56 -69.24 -11.97
CA GLY A 531 4.07 -68.84 -13.30
C GLY A 531 4.49 -67.39 -13.66
N PRO A 532 4.85 -67.09 -14.93
CA PRO A 532 5.29 -65.75 -15.34
C PRO A 532 4.30 -64.63 -15.00
N GLU A 533 3.00 -64.92 -15.00
CA GLU A 533 1.91 -64.02 -14.64
C GLU A 533 1.92 -63.57 -13.17
N HIS A 534 2.62 -64.32 -12.31
CA HIS A 534 2.70 -64.05 -10.88
C HIS A 534 3.90 -63.16 -10.53
N LEU A 535 4.96 -63.14 -11.35
CA LEU A 535 6.25 -62.51 -11.03
C LEU A 535 6.12 -61.02 -10.69
N SER A 536 5.35 -60.26 -11.48
CA SER A 536 5.13 -58.82 -11.26
C SER A 536 4.33 -58.51 -9.98
N ARG A 537 3.59 -59.51 -9.48
CA ARG A 537 2.63 -59.38 -8.39
C ARG A 537 3.13 -59.95 -7.07
N LEU A 538 4.26 -60.66 -7.05
CA LEU A 538 4.80 -61.31 -5.85
C LEU A 538 5.01 -60.36 -4.67
N PHE A 539 5.28 -59.08 -4.95
CA PHE A 539 5.50 -58.06 -3.93
C PHE A 539 4.22 -57.28 -3.56
N GLU A 540 3.07 -57.58 -4.17
CA GLU A 540 1.77 -57.02 -3.75
C GLU A 540 1.39 -57.53 -2.36
N ARG A 541 0.81 -56.67 -1.52
CA ARG A 541 0.36 -57.04 -0.17
C ARG A 541 -0.75 -58.06 -0.24
N PHE A 542 -0.69 -59.09 0.60
CA PHE A 542 -1.65 -60.20 0.67
C PHE A 542 -1.76 -61.03 -0.61
N TYR A 543 -0.85 -60.84 -1.57
CA TYR A 543 -0.83 -61.63 -2.79
C TYR A 543 -0.24 -63.02 -2.55
N ARG A 544 -0.86 -64.03 -3.16
CA ARG A 544 -0.50 -65.44 -3.01
C ARG A 544 -0.83 -66.18 -4.30
N VAL A 545 0.11 -66.98 -4.80
CA VAL A 545 -0.08 -67.83 -5.99
C VAL A 545 -1.18 -68.87 -5.75
N ASP A 546 -1.13 -69.59 -4.62
CA ASP A 546 -2.13 -70.60 -4.25
C ASP A 546 -2.79 -70.31 -2.89
N LYS A 547 -3.99 -69.71 -2.92
CA LYS A 547 -4.73 -69.31 -1.70
C LYS A 547 -5.04 -70.47 -0.74
N GLY A 548 -5.16 -71.70 -1.22
CA GLY A 548 -5.51 -72.89 -0.43
C GLY A 548 -4.33 -73.56 0.26
N ARG A 549 -3.24 -73.82 -0.49
CA ARG A 549 -2.01 -74.47 0.01
C ARG A 549 -1.25 -73.55 0.96
N SER A 550 -1.12 -72.28 0.61
CA SER A 550 -0.39 -71.31 1.42
C SER A 550 -1.09 -71.00 2.75
N ARG A 551 -2.43 -71.11 2.83
CA ARG A 551 -3.18 -70.95 4.10
C ARG A 551 -2.90 -72.07 5.11
N LYS A 552 -2.66 -73.30 4.64
CA LYS A 552 -2.30 -74.44 5.50
C LYS A 552 -0.86 -74.34 6.03
N LEU A 553 0.04 -73.75 5.24
CA LEU A 553 1.45 -73.51 5.59
C LEU A 553 1.67 -72.20 6.37
N GLY A 554 0.61 -71.49 6.76
CA GLY A 554 0.70 -70.34 7.67
C GLY A 554 1.09 -68.99 7.06
N GLY A 555 1.37 -68.89 5.76
CA GLY A 555 1.84 -67.62 5.19
C GLY A 555 0.83 -66.47 5.35
N THR A 556 1.35 -65.26 5.52
CA THR A 556 0.56 -64.02 5.67
C THR A 556 0.30 -63.33 4.33
N GLY A 557 1.14 -63.60 3.33
CA GLY A 557 1.15 -62.84 2.06
C GLY A 557 1.73 -61.42 2.23
N LEU A 558 2.30 -61.11 3.39
CA LEU A 558 2.95 -59.82 3.66
C LEU A 558 4.47 -59.91 3.61
N GLY A 559 5.05 -61.10 3.76
CA GLY A 559 6.52 -61.29 3.82
C GLY A 559 7.28 -60.67 2.65
N LEU A 560 6.88 -60.93 1.39
CA LEU A 560 7.56 -60.32 0.24
C LEU A 560 7.31 -58.81 0.09
N ALA A 561 6.16 -58.30 0.57
CA ALA A 561 5.93 -56.87 0.62
C ALA A 561 6.83 -56.19 1.66
N ILE A 562 7.07 -56.84 2.81
CA ILE A 562 8.05 -56.41 3.82
C ILE A 562 9.45 -56.40 3.22
N VAL A 563 9.84 -57.46 2.52
CA VAL A 563 11.14 -57.52 1.82
C VAL A 563 11.29 -56.33 0.87
N LYS A 564 10.30 -56.07 0.02
CA LYS A 564 10.35 -54.94 -0.92
C LYS A 564 10.49 -53.60 -0.22
N ASN A 565 9.67 -53.33 0.80
CA ASN A 565 9.73 -52.07 1.53
C ASN A 565 11.04 -51.91 2.30
N ALA A 566 11.55 -52.99 2.92
CA ALA A 566 12.84 -52.98 3.60
C ALA A 566 13.98 -52.68 2.62
N VAL A 567 13.98 -53.28 1.43
CA VAL A 567 14.97 -52.99 0.39
C VAL A 567 14.89 -51.53 -0.07
N ILE A 568 13.69 -51.01 -0.35
CA ILE A 568 13.48 -49.61 -0.76
C ILE A 568 13.95 -48.64 0.33
N LEU A 569 13.68 -48.94 1.60
CA LEU A 569 14.10 -48.12 2.73
C LEU A 569 15.64 -48.03 2.87
N HIS A 570 16.35 -49.06 2.44
CA HIS A 570 17.81 -49.07 2.34
C HIS A 570 18.32 -48.58 0.97
N GLY A 571 17.54 -47.73 0.28
CA GLY A 571 17.89 -47.12 -1.01
C GLY A 571 17.94 -48.07 -2.20
N GLY A 572 17.51 -49.32 -2.01
CA GLY A 572 17.66 -50.40 -2.98
C GLY A 572 16.46 -50.63 -3.90
N THR A 573 16.61 -51.59 -4.80
CA THR A 573 15.52 -52.12 -5.64
C THR A 573 15.50 -53.64 -5.57
N ILE A 574 14.34 -54.27 -5.78
CA ILE A 574 14.20 -55.72 -5.84
C ILE A 574 13.28 -56.15 -6.98
N PHE A 575 13.63 -57.25 -7.64
CA PHE A 575 12.76 -57.95 -8.58
C PHE A 575 12.97 -59.46 -8.48
N ALA A 576 12.03 -60.23 -9.03
CA ALA A 576 12.08 -61.69 -9.07
C ALA A 576 12.04 -62.18 -10.52
N LYS A 577 12.73 -63.28 -10.80
CA LYS A 577 12.67 -64.00 -12.08
C LYS A 577 12.82 -65.49 -11.85
N ASN A 578 12.28 -66.30 -12.76
CA ASN A 578 12.55 -67.74 -12.72
C ASN A 578 13.97 -68.04 -13.20
N THR A 579 14.58 -69.08 -12.63
CA THR A 579 15.90 -69.57 -13.06
C THR A 579 15.75 -70.53 -14.25
N PRO A 580 16.71 -70.58 -15.19
CA PRO A 580 16.65 -71.48 -16.34
C PRO A 580 16.59 -72.98 -16.00
N GLY A 581 17.06 -73.37 -14.80
CA GLY A 581 17.06 -74.75 -14.30
C GLY A 581 15.88 -75.10 -13.37
N GLY A 582 14.90 -74.20 -13.23
CA GLY A 582 13.81 -74.34 -12.26
C GLY A 582 14.12 -73.67 -10.92
N GLY A 583 13.10 -73.02 -10.35
CA GLY A 583 13.20 -72.25 -9.11
C GLY A 583 13.03 -70.75 -9.32
N LEU A 584 13.22 -69.98 -8.25
CA LEU A 584 13.02 -68.53 -8.22
C LEU A 584 14.30 -67.81 -7.79
N GLU A 585 14.67 -66.74 -8.49
CA GLU A 585 15.80 -65.87 -8.15
C GLU A 585 15.28 -64.46 -7.85
N PHE A 586 15.51 -64.00 -6.63
CA PHE A 586 15.32 -62.61 -6.20
C PHE A 586 16.64 -61.86 -6.35
N ILE A 587 16.61 -60.78 -7.12
CA ILE A 587 17.76 -59.90 -7.31
C ILE A 587 17.43 -58.56 -6.67
N PHE A 588 18.29 -58.10 -5.78
CA PHE A 588 18.10 -56.83 -5.10
C PHE A 588 19.41 -56.09 -4.83
N THR A 589 19.30 -54.79 -4.60
CA THR A 589 20.40 -53.92 -4.20
C THR A 589 20.20 -53.40 -2.79
N LEU A 590 21.27 -53.13 -2.06
CA LEU A 590 21.23 -52.38 -0.80
C LEU A 590 22.32 -51.31 -0.83
N SER A 591 21.99 -50.11 -0.36
CA SER A 591 22.96 -49.02 -0.19
C SER A 591 24.05 -49.42 0.79
N LYS A 592 25.28 -48.96 0.55
CA LYS A 592 26.41 -49.12 1.48
C LYS A 592 26.25 -48.21 2.70
N GLU A 593 25.65 -47.04 2.50
CA GLU A 593 25.41 -45.97 3.49
C GLU A 593 23.92 -45.75 3.77
#